data_AF-A0A5P9I4X4-F1
#
_entry.id   AF-A0A5P9I4X4-F1
#
_cell.length_a   1.000
_cell.length_b   1.000
_cell.length_c   1.000
_cell.angle_alpha   90.00
_cell.angle_beta   90.00
_cell.angle_gamma   90.00
#
_symmetry.space_group_name_H-M   'P 1'
#
loop_
_entity.id
_entity.type
_entity.pdbx_description
1 polymer ?
#
loop_
_entity_poly.entity_id
_entity_poly.type
_entity_poly.pdbx_seq_one_letter_code
_entity_poly.pdbx_strand_id
1 'polypeptide(L)'
;MHFYTKPTLAALLAFTVPSIAQAETLNAQQVKALTVGKTVSWVTPDGQTKGYTRYKANGTATTTVTAPNAFKDSGTWRLEGNQLCSTWQIIRDGREGCSTVRTTTKQGVFRTDTVFLRSQ
;
A
#
# COMPACT_ATOMS: atom_id res chain seq x y z
N MET A 1 25.17 -68.58 -16.21
CA MET A 1 26.02 -67.47 -15.74
C MET A 1 25.27 -66.18 -16.05
N HIS A 2 24.69 -65.52 -15.05
CA HIS A 2 23.96 -64.26 -15.20
C HIS A 2 24.88 -63.10 -14.81
N PHE A 3 25.02 -62.07 -15.65
CA PHE A 3 25.56 -60.78 -15.21
C PHE A 3 24.70 -59.63 -15.76
N TYR A 4 24.24 -58.84 -14.80
CA TYR A 4 23.24 -57.77 -14.88
C TYR A 4 23.79 -56.49 -15.54
N THR A 5 23.00 -55.91 -16.44
CA THR A 5 23.16 -54.56 -16.99
C THR A 5 22.76 -53.51 -15.95
N LYS A 6 23.65 -52.53 -15.69
CA LYS A 6 23.43 -51.43 -14.73
C LYS A 6 22.44 -50.39 -15.30
N PRO A 7 21.42 -49.95 -14.56
CA PRO A 7 20.59 -48.83 -14.96
C PRO A 7 21.28 -47.50 -14.61
N THR A 8 21.45 -46.63 -15.60
CA THR A 8 21.94 -45.26 -15.45
C THR A 8 20.85 -44.42 -14.78
N LEU A 9 21.07 -43.97 -13.54
CA LEU A 9 20.20 -43.01 -12.87
C LEU A 9 20.29 -41.65 -13.58
N ALA A 10 19.19 -41.20 -14.18
CA ALA A 10 19.02 -39.83 -14.65
C ALA A 10 18.70 -38.92 -13.45
N ALA A 11 19.59 -37.96 -13.19
CA ALA A 11 19.41 -36.96 -12.14
C ALA A 11 18.36 -35.92 -12.58
N LEU A 12 17.19 -35.90 -11.94
CA LEU A 12 16.22 -34.82 -12.08
C LEU A 12 16.74 -33.57 -11.35
N LEU A 13 17.13 -32.55 -12.13
CA LEU A 13 17.39 -31.20 -11.64
C LEU A 13 16.05 -30.52 -11.29
N ALA A 14 15.70 -30.48 -10.01
CA ALA A 14 14.57 -29.72 -9.51
C ALA A 14 14.91 -28.21 -9.53
N PHE A 15 14.43 -27.51 -10.55
CA PHE A 15 14.46 -26.04 -10.59
C PHE A 15 13.48 -25.48 -9.57
N THR A 16 13.99 -24.98 -8.44
CA THR A 16 13.21 -24.18 -7.49
C THR A 16 13.04 -22.78 -8.09
N VAL A 17 11.84 -22.51 -8.64
CA VAL A 17 11.50 -21.15 -9.07
C VAL A 17 11.38 -20.27 -7.82
N PRO A 18 12.18 -19.19 -7.68
CA PRO A 18 11.99 -18.26 -6.59
C PRO A 18 10.67 -17.51 -6.82
N SER A 19 9.66 -17.77 -6.00
CA SER A 19 8.47 -16.93 -5.92
C SER A 19 8.88 -15.56 -5.41
N ILE A 20 9.02 -14.62 -6.34
CA ILE A 20 9.15 -13.20 -6.02
C ILE A 20 7.80 -12.79 -5.44
N ALA A 21 7.73 -12.63 -4.12
CA ALA A 21 6.58 -12.02 -3.45
C ALA A 21 6.50 -10.54 -3.90
N GLN A 22 5.91 -10.31 -5.07
CA GLN A 22 5.59 -8.98 -5.54
C GLN A 22 4.44 -8.47 -4.68
N ALA A 23 4.67 -7.39 -3.94
CA ALA A 23 3.58 -6.62 -3.35
C ALA A 23 2.66 -6.17 -4.50
N GLU A 24 1.51 -6.83 -4.64
CA GLU A 24 0.56 -6.57 -5.72
C GLU A 24 0.12 -5.10 -5.67
N THR A 25 0.35 -4.39 -6.77
CA THR A 25 -0.19 -3.04 -6.94
C THR A 25 -1.69 -3.17 -7.12
N LEU A 26 -2.47 -2.56 -6.23
CA LEU A 26 -3.93 -2.64 -6.30
C LEU A 26 -4.46 -1.92 -7.53
N ASN A 27 -5.47 -2.51 -8.17
CA ASN A 27 -6.24 -1.82 -9.19
C ASN A 27 -7.25 -0.82 -8.56
N ALA A 28 -7.77 0.11 -9.36
CA ALA A 28 -8.66 1.18 -8.88
C ALA A 28 -9.90 0.68 -8.11
N GLN A 29 -10.48 -0.45 -8.53
CA GLN A 29 -11.64 -1.05 -7.87
C GLN A 29 -11.28 -1.60 -6.50
N GLN A 30 -10.11 -2.23 -6.36
CA GLN A 30 -9.62 -2.73 -5.07
C GLN A 30 -9.30 -1.57 -4.11
N VAL A 31 -8.67 -0.50 -4.59
CA VAL A 31 -8.45 0.71 -3.78
C VAL A 31 -9.80 1.28 -3.34
N LYS A 32 -10.77 1.43 -4.25
CA LYS A 32 -12.11 1.91 -3.91
C LYS A 32 -12.79 1.05 -2.84
N ALA A 33 -12.75 -0.28 -2.97
CA ALA A 33 -13.36 -1.22 -2.02
C ALA A 33 -12.72 -1.21 -0.63
N LEU A 34 -11.44 -0.85 -0.55
CA LEU A 34 -10.68 -0.82 0.69
C LEU A 34 -10.65 0.59 1.34
N THR A 35 -10.94 1.63 0.57
CA THR A 35 -10.86 3.03 1.01
C THR A 35 -12.25 3.63 1.27
N VAL A 36 -13.23 3.43 0.38
CA VAL A 36 -14.55 4.09 0.50
C VAL A 36 -15.30 3.64 1.74
N GLY A 37 -15.71 4.60 2.56
CA GLY A 37 -16.52 4.37 3.76
C GLY A 37 -15.73 3.79 4.93
N LYS A 38 -14.43 3.53 4.75
CA LYS A 38 -13.57 2.85 5.73
C LYS A 38 -12.60 3.83 6.37
N THR A 39 -12.16 3.47 7.57
CA THR A 39 -11.02 4.11 8.23
C THR A 39 -9.77 3.29 7.92
N VAL A 40 -8.77 3.98 7.39
CA VAL A 40 -7.51 3.42 6.93
C VAL A 40 -6.40 3.89 7.86
N SER A 41 -5.69 2.94 8.48
CA SER A 41 -4.45 3.25 9.18
C SER A 41 -3.31 3.38 8.17
N TRP A 42 -2.48 4.40 8.35
CA TRP A 42 -1.32 4.67 7.51
C TRP A 42 -0.11 5.03 8.36
N VAL A 43 1.05 4.77 7.77
CA VAL A 43 2.36 5.12 8.33
C VAL A 43 3.26 5.51 7.16
N THR A 44 4.07 6.55 7.34
CA THR A 44 5.07 6.95 6.35
C THR A 44 6.14 5.87 6.20
N PRO A 45 6.80 5.76 5.03
CA PRO A 45 7.89 4.81 4.81
C PRO A 45 9.00 4.83 5.86
N ASP A 46 9.31 6.00 6.43
CA ASP A 46 10.30 6.17 7.51
C ASP A 46 9.77 5.74 8.90
N GLY A 47 8.49 5.39 9.02
CA GLY A 47 7.85 5.00 10.27
C GLY A 47 7.52 6.15 11.24
N GLN A 48 7.94 7.39 10.94
CA GLN A 48 7.90 8.49 11.91
C GLN A 48 6.52 9.11 12.04
N THR A 49 5.80 9.23 10.92
CA THR A 49 4.47 9.83 10.89
C THR A 49 3.45 8.73 10.66
N LYS A 50 2.42 8.70 11.50
CA LYS A 50 1.35 7.71 11.40
C LYS A 50 0.03 8.33 11.80
N GLY A 51 -1.02 7.68 11.37
CA GLY A 51 -2.36 8.16 11.61
C GLY A 51 -3.41 7.23 11.06
N TYR A 52 -4.62 7.76 11.01
CA TYR A 52 -5.73 7.11 10.35
C TYR A 52 -6.54 8.13 9.57
N THR A 53 -7.04 7.69 8.41
CA THR A 53 -7.84 8.52 7.51
C THR A 53 -9.15 7.83 7.22
N ARG A 54 -10.26 8.57 7.36
CA ARG A 54 -11.58 8.13 6.93
C ARG A 54 -11.91 8.76 5.59
N TYR A 55 -12.10 7.93 4.58
CA TYR A 55 -12.45 8.37 3.23
C TYR A 55 -13.95 8.14 3.00
N LYS A 56 -14.71 9.20 2.70
CA LYS A 56 -16.15 9.12 2.43
C LYS A 56 -16.40 8.93 0.94
N ALA A 57 -17.49 8.24 0.59
CA ALA A 57 -17.87 7.98 -0.80
C ALA A 57 -18.13 9.25 -1.63
N ASN A 58 -18.45 10.37 -0.97
CA ASN A 58 -18.70 11.66 -1.60
C ASN A 58 -17.42 12.45 -1.95
N GLY A 59 -16.24 11.82 -1.89
CA GLY A 59 -14.96 12.48 -2.20
C GLY A 59 -14.41 13.37 -1.09
N THR A 60 -14.98 13.35 0.12
CA THR A 60 -14.39 14.04 1.29
C THR A 60 -13.64 13.07 2.20
N ALA A 61 -12.63 13.57 2.90
CA ALA A 61 -11.84 12.78 3.83
C ALA A 61 -11.50 13.56 5.11
N THR A 62 -11.27 12.82 6.19
CA THR A 62 -10.75 13.36 7.45
C THR A 62 -9.59 12.50 7.88
N THR A 63 -8.45 13.12 8.16
CA THR A 63 -7.25 12.43 8.66
C THR A 63 -6.93 12.88 10.08
N THR A 64 -6.45 11.93 10.88
CA THR A 64 -5.90 12.19 12.21
C THR A 64 -4.48 11.66 12.21
N VAL A 65 -3.52 12.57 12.35
CA VAL A 65 -2.12 12.23 12.61
C VAL A 65 -2.01 11.96 14.11
N THR A 66 -1.40 10.83 14.47
CA THR A 66 -1.22 10.41 15.88
C THR A 66 0.22 10.54 16.35
N ALA A 67 1.18 10.63 15.44
CA ALA A 67 2.59 10.91 15.74
C ALA A 67 3.27 11.61 14.53
N PRO A 68 4.31 12.43 14.75
CA PRO A 68 4.90 12.78 16.05
C PRO A 68 4.04 13.77 16.85
N ASN A 69 3.30 14.65 16.17
CA ASN A 69 2.39 15.60 16.79
C ASN A 69 0.96 15.27 16.38
N ALA A 70 0.08 15.13 17.37
CA ALA A 70 -1.30 14.79 17.09
C ALA A 70 -2.06 16.00 16.53
N PHE A 71 -2.62 15.86 15.33
CA PHE A 71 -3.51 16.87 14.76
C PHE A 71 -4.54 16.22 13.84
N LYS A 72 -5.59 16.97 13.52
CA LYS A 72 -6.63 16.57 12.59
C LYS A 72 -6.65 17.50 11.40
N ASP A 73 -6.97 16.94 10.25
CA ASP A 73 -7.10 17.69 9.00
C ASP A 73 -8.28 17.14 8.21
N SER A 74 -8.85 17.99 7.36
CA SER A 74 -9.98 17.65 6.50
C SER A 74 -9.68 18.04 5.07
N GLY A 75 -10.31 17.34 4.12
CA GLY A 75 -9.93 17.47 2.73
C GLY A 75 -10.83 16.74 1.77
N THR A 76 -10.39 16.73 0.52
CA THR A 76 -10.99 15.96 -0.56
C THR A 76 -10.06 14.86 -1.03
N TRP A 77 -10.63 13.85 -1.66
CA TRP A 77 -9.88 12.75 -2.24
C TRP A 77 -10.55 12.25 -3.50
N ARG A 78 -9.73 11.70 -4.39
CA ARG A 78 -10.15 11.05 -5.64
C ARG A 78 -9.19 9.93 -5.98
N LEU A 79 -9.65 9.01 -6.83
CA LEU A 79 -8.78 8.02 -7.45
C LEU A 79 -8.45 8.45 -8.87
N GLU A 80 -7.18 8.38 -9.21
CA GLU A 80 -6.68 8.57 -10.57
C GLU A 80 -5.89 7.32 -10.96
N GLY A 81 -6.54 6.42 -11.71
CA GLY A 81 -5.98 5.08 -11.95
C GLY A 81 -5.76 4.31 -10.66
N ASN A 82 -4.50 3.94 -10.38
CA ASN A 82 -4.07 3.25 -9.15
C ASN A 82 -3.56 4.23 -8.07
N GLN A 83 -3.71 5.53 -8.28
CA GLN A 83 -3.27 6.56 -7.35
C GLN A 83 -4.44 7.07 -6.51
N LEU A 84 -4.14 7.30 -5.23
CA LEU A 84 -4.99 8.00 -4.29
C LEU A 84 -4.51 9.45 -4.20
N CYS A 85 -5.26 10.34 -4.81
CA CYS A 85 -5.02 11.77 -4.77
C CYS A 85 -5.83 12.39 -3.64
N SER A 86 -5.18 13.23 -2.84
CA SER A 86 -5.78 13.89 -1.69
C SER A 86 -5.37 15.34 -1.63
N THR A 87 -6.31 16.20 -1.23
CA THR A 87 -6.07 17.61 -0.96
C THR A 87 -6.54 17.89 0.45
N TRP A 88 -5.65 18.40 1.29
CA TRP A 88 -5.90 18.63 2.71
C TRP A 88 -5.80 20.12 3.03
N GLN A 89 -6.49 20.60 4.06
CA GLN A 89 -6.47 22.03 4.40
C GLN A 89 -5.13 22.46 5.01
N ILE A 90 -4.50 21.59 5.81
CA ILE A 90 -3.25 21.90 6.53
C ILE A 90 -2.07 21.20 5.86
N ILE A 91 -2.20 19.92 5.56
CA ILE A 91 -1.13 19.12 4.93
C ILE A 91 -0.88 19.62 3.50
N ARG A 92 0.40 19.87 3.19
CA ARG A 92 0.86 20.40 1.88
C ARG A 92 0.27 21.77 1.52
N ASP A 93 -0.13 22.58 2.50
CA ASP A 93 -0.65 23.93 2.30
C ASP A 93 -1.85 23.99 1.33
N GLY A 94 -2.78 23.03 1.42
CA GLY A 94 -3.91 23.01 0.49
C GLY A 94 -3.62 22.37 -0.86
N ARG A 95 -2.40 21.86 -1.10
CA ARG A 95 -2.02 21.28 -2.40
C ARG A 95 -2.35 19.80 -2.51
N GLU A 96 -2.76 19.41 -3.71
CA GLU A 96 -3.01 18.01 -4.04
C GLU A 96 -1.71 17.20 -3.99
N GLY A 97 -1.80 15.99 -3.43
CA GLY A 97 -0.74 14.99 -3.50
C GLY A 97 -1.32 13.62 -3.80
N CYS A 98 -0.73 12.95 -4.78
CA CYS A 98 -1.11 11.62 -5.23
C CYS A 98 -0.10 10.58 -4.77
N SER A 99 -0.61 9.45 -4.28
CA SER A 99 0.19 8.33 -3.78
C SER A 99 -0.28 7.04 -4.42
N THR A 100 0.64 6.16 -4.81
CA THR A 100 0.25 4.80 -5.16
C THR A 100 -0.17 4.08 -3.89
N VAL A 101 -1.24 3.30 -3.97
CA VAL A 101 -1.73 2.53 -2.84
C VAL A 101 -1.23 1.11 -2.99
N ARG A 102 -0.39 0.66 -2.06
CA ARG A 102 0.08 -0.73 -1.99
C ARG A 102 -0.58 -1.43 -0.81
N THR A 103 -1.02 -2.67 -1.01
CA THR A 103 -1.41 -3.52 0.12
C THR A 103 -0.17 -3.88 0.92
N THR A 104 -0.32 -3.91 2.24
CA THR A 104 0.59 -4.71 3.06
C THR A 104 -0.04 -6.06 3.30
N THR A 105 0.77 -7.05 3.69
CA THR A 105 0.30 -8.38 4.10
C THR A 105 -0.57 -8.36 5.36
N LYS A 106 -0.73 -7.19 6.01
CA LYS A 106 -1.71 -6.96 7.09
C LYS A 106 -2.96 -6.30 6.53
N GLN A 107 -4.09 -7.02 6.56
CA GLN A 107 -5.39 -6.49 6.19
C GLN A 107 -5.68 -5.17 6.91
N GLY A 108 -6.06 -4.13 6.15
CA GLY A 108 -6.45 -2.82 6.69
C GLY A 108 -5.29 -1.84 6.97
N VAL A 109 -4.03 -2.22 6.70
CA VAL A 109 -2.89 -1.30 6.78
C VAL A 109 -2.39 -1.00 5.37
N PHE A 110 -2.52 0.26 4.97
CA PHE A 110 -1.99 0.74 3.71
C PHE A 110 -0.61 1.34 3.93
N ARG A 111 0.37 0.89 3.14
CA ARG A 111 1.63 1.61 2.98
C ARG A 111 1.47 2.47 1.74
N THR A 112 1.43 3.78 1.94
CA THR A 112 1.67 4.71 0.84
C THR A 112 3.17 4.72 0.59
N ASP A 113 3.59 4.52 -0.66
CA ASP A 113 4.99 4.74 -1.08
C ASP A 113 5.44 6.19 -0.82
N THR A 114 4.49 7.11 -0.68
CA THR A 114 4.73 8.48 -0.32
C THR A 114 4.87 8.61 1.20
N VAL A 115 6.10 8.84 1.64
CA VAL A 115 6.37 9.71 2.81
C VAL A 115 5.53 10.95 2.56
N PHE A 116 4.64 11.31 3.49
CA PHE A 116 4.07 12.66 3.52
C PHE A 116 5.26 13.59 3.79
N LEU A 117 6.02 13.92 2.73
CA LEU A 117 7.21 14.72 2.80
C LEU A 117 6.78 16.04 3.42
N ARG A 118 7.40 16.38 4.56
CA ARG A 118 7.45 17.76 5.04
C ARG A 118 7.78 18.63 3.82
N SER A 119 6.96 19.65 3.56
CA SER A 119 7.47 20.81 2.84
C SER A 119 8.74 21.22 3.57
N GLN A 120 9.86 21.25 2.83
CA GLN A 120 10.99 22.05 3.27
C GLN A 120 10.57 23.51 3.39
#